data_AF-A0A7X2XXA5-F1
#
_entry.id   AF-A0A7X2XXA5-F1
#
_cell.length_a   1.000
_cell.length_b   1.000
_cell.length_c   1.000
_cell.angle_alpha   90.00
_cell.angle_beta   90.00
_cell.angle_gamma   90.00
#
_symmetry.space_group_name_H-M   'P 1'
#
loop_
_entity.id
_entity.type
_entity.pdbx_description
1 polymer ?
#
loop_
_entity_poly.entity_id
_entity_poly.type
_entity_poly.pdbx_seq_one_letter_code
_entity_poly.pdbx_strand_id
1 'polypeptide(L)'
;MLDRTEVANAIQAVLNKNYNLVSDPTATNNFDHNDEVDQNFTVVFSKLPDASYTSVPVDEAGTPIPGTAPTSETGQPGSPVVIPTVPGYTPDTDQPVVPTDNGEVKVKYKPNSQFGKVSFVDVSGNALAPELNVTGFTDGHFDRTAVIQQIQQVINENYNLVQDQTEMVFNNIDGDNQEFKVVFSKLNHAQFTLIPTLPDGSSVPNYPESVSVTGLPGEKISAPDIPGYTAKTPSVDVPTTNPNVVITYTPNTQKATIHFVDDKGNSVANDLHIEGDSNSTLARSDVNGAIQAVLNDNYNLVSNPTATNRFDQNDDADQEFTISFSKLPDAGYTSVPVDEAGNPIPGTTPT
;
A
#
# COMPACT_ATOMS: atom_id res chain seq x y z
N MET A 1 -58.65 69.34 25.39
CA MET A 1 -57.48 68.44 25.54
C MET A 1 -56.86 68.35 24.16
N LEU A 2 -55.55 68.57 24.04
CA LEU A 2 -54.84 68.49 22.76
C LEU A 2 -54.96 67.05 22.20
N ASP A 3 -55.32 66.89 20.92
CA ASP A 3 -55.16 65.59 20.25
C ASP A 3 -53.66 65.37 20.01
N ARG A 4 -53.09 64.42 20.74
CA ARG A 4 -51.64 64.18 20.76
C ARG A 4 -51.21 63.09 19.80
N THR A 5 -52.12 62.55 18.98
CA THR A 5 -51.79 61.43 18.09
C THR A 5 -50.72 61.83 17.07
N GLU A 6 -50.90 62.98 16.43
CA GLU A 6 -49.94 63.49 15.43
C GLU A 6 -48.61 63.91 16.07
N VAL A 7 -48.66 64.53 17.25
CA VAL A 7 -47.47 64.94 18.01
C VAL A 7 -46.66 63.72 18.46
N ALA A 8 -47.31 62.69 18.99
CA ALA A 8 -46.65 61.45 19.41
C ALA A 8 -45.96 60.75 18.23
N ASN A 9 -46.62 60.70 17.07
CA ASN A 9 -46.03 60.15 15.84
C ASN A 9 -44.81 60.96 15.38
N ALA A 10 -44.89 62.29 15.44
CA ALA A 10 -43.76 63.16 15.11
C ALA A 10 -42.58 62.99 16.08
N ILE A 11 -42.86 62.88 17.39
CA ILE A 11 -41.85 62.60 18.41
C ILE A 11 -41.18 61.25 18.13
N GLN A 12 -41.97 60.20 17.90
CA GLN A 12 -41.43 58.88 17.62
C GLN A 12 -40.57 58.86 16.35
N ALA A 13 -40.95 59.61 15.31
CA ALA A 13 -40.17 59.75 14.09
C ALA A 13 -38.79 60.42 14.32
N VAL A 14 -38.69 61.33 15.29
CA VAL A 14 -37.41 61.95 15.68
C VAL A 14 -36.58 61.04 16.58
N LEU A 15 -37.21 60.32 17.52
CA LEU A 15 -36.53 59.31 18.35
C LEU A 15 -35.92 58.20 17.49
N ASN A 16 -36.62 57.74 16.46
CA ASN A 16 -36.12 56.75 15.49
C ASN A 16 -34.94 57.25 14.63
N LYS A 17 -34.58 58.55 14.74
CA LYS A 17 -33.40 59.15 14.09
C LYS A 17 -32.24 59.37 15.07
N ASN A 18 -32.21 58.61 16.17
CA ASN A 18 -31.14 58.62 17.17
C ASN A 18 -31.05 59.94 17.96
N TYR A 19 -32.22 60.41 18.41
CA TYR A 19 -32.35 61.56 19.32
C TYR A 19 -33.04 61.12 20.61
N ASN A 20 -32.71 61.81 21.71
CA ASN A 20 -33.43 61.75 22.97
C ASN A 20 -34.40 62.93 23.07
N LEU A 21 -35.63 62.66 23.52
CA LEU A 21 -36.59 63.69 23.88
C LEU A 21 -36.12 64.39 25.17
N VAL A 22 -35.91 65.70 25.10
CA VAL A 22 -35.47 66.53 26.23
C VAL A 22 -36.67 67.18 26.91
N SER A 23 -37.63 67.69 26.12
CA SER A 23 -38.86 68.26 26.67
C SER A 23 -40.03 68.14 25.71
N ASP A 24 -41.18 67.72 26.23
CA ASP A 24 -42.47 67.75 25.53
C ASP A 24 -43.51 68.56 26.32
N PRO A 25 -43.64 69.87 26.04
CA PRO A 25 -44.63 70.71 26.69
C PRO A 25 -46.08 70.37 26.26
N THR A 26 -46.28 69.60 25.19
CA THR A 26 -47.62 69.18 24.74
C THR A 26 -48.24 68.12 25.66
N ALA A 27 -47.40 67.42 26.44
CA ALA A 27 -47.84 66.38 27.36
C ALA A 27 -48.53 66.93 28.63
N THR A 28 -48.21 68.16 29.01
CA THR A 28 -48.54 68.71 30.33
C THR A 28 -49.34 70.02 30.28
N ASN A 29 -49.33 70.73 29.16
CA ASN A 29 -49.98 72.04 29.03
C ASN A 29 -51.33 71.97 28.30
N ASN A 30 -52.20 72.91 28.62
CA ASN A 30 -53.47 73.14 27.93
C ASN A 30 -53.37 74.33 26.99
N PHE A 31 -54.33 74.42 26.06
CA PHE A 31 -54.49 75.62 25.25
C PHE A 31 -54.77 76.85 26.12
N ASP A 32 -54.21 77.99 25.75
CA ASP A 32 -54.59 79.26 26.36
C ASP A 32 -55.98 79.72 25.90
N HIS A 33 -56.45 80.86 26.43
CA HIS A 33 -57.78 81.40 26.13
C HIS A 33 -57.76 82.49 25.03
N ASN A 34 -56.65 82.67 24.33
CA ASN A 34 -56.52 83.70 23.30
C ASN A 34 -56.85 83.10 21.92
N ASP A 35 -58.02 83.44 21.39
CA ASP A 35 -58.51 82.94 20.09
C ASP A 35 -58.03 83.75 18.89
N GLU A 36 -57.30 84.84 19.11
CA GLU A 36 -56.74 85.69 18.05
C GLU A 36 -55.30 85.31 17.64
N VAL A 37 -54.63 84.42 18.39
CA VAL A 37 -53.21 84.06 18.18
C VAL A 37 -52.97 82.56 18.31
N ASP A 38 -52.25 81.97 17.35
CA ASP A 38 -51.84 80.57 17.41
C ASP A 38 -50.86 80.32 18.58
N GLN A 39 -51.18 79.34 19.42
CA GLN A 39 -50.28 78.90 20.49
C GLN A 39 -49.25 77.90 19.95
N ASN A 40 -47.97 78.19 20.20
CA ASN A 40 -46.87 77.35 19.74
C ASN A 40 -46.29 76.50 20.88
N PHE A 41 -46.11 75.21 20.62
CA PHE A 41 -45.38 74.28 21.48
C PHE A 41 -44.07 73.86 20.81
N THR A 42 -42.94 74.05 21.49
CA THR A 42 -41.64 73.59 20.99
C THR A 42 -41.23 72.32 21.71
N VAL A 43 -41.15 71.21 20.96
CA VAL A 43 -40.58 69.96 21.45
C VAL A 43 -39.07 70.00 21.23
N VAL A 44 -38.31 69.76 22.29
CA VAL A 44 -36.84 69.84 22.24
C VAL A 44 -36.25 68.43 22.26
N PHE A 45 -35.32 68.18 21.36
CA PHE A 45 -34.56 66.94 21.27
C PHE A 45 -33.07 67.22 21.43
N SER A 46 -32.35 66.23 21.94
CA SER A 46 -30.88 66.20 21.93
C SER A 46 -30.44 65.02 21.10
N LYS A 47 -29.37 65.17 20.32
CA LYS A 47 -28.81 64.05 19.58
C LYS A 47 -28.18 63.06 20.56
N LEU A 48 -28.32 61.76 20.30
CA LEU A 48 -27.61 60.77 21.11
C LEU A 48 -26.09 61.05 21.07
N PRO A 49 -25.38 60.90 22.21
CA PRO A 49 -23.93 60.98 22.22
C PRO A 49 -23.33 59.84 21.39
N ASP A 50 -22.06 59.95 21.04
CA ASP A 50 -21.35 58.87 20.38
C ASP A 50 -21.28 57.64 21.31
N ALA A 51 -21.60 56.47 20.76
CA ALA A 51 -21.46 55.20 21.44
C ALA A 51 -20.06 54.64 21.20
N SER A 52 -19.47 54.06 22.25
CA SER A 52 -18.24 53.29 22.14
C SER A 52 -18.58 51.85 21.77
N TYR A 53 -17.95 51.34 20.72
CA TYR A 53 -18.20 49.99 20.26
C TYR A 53 -16.91 49.25 19.94
N THR A 54 -16.97 47.91 19.97
CA THR A 54 -15.84 47.04 19.60
C THR A 54 -16.23 46.17 18.41
N SER A 55 -15.61 46.41 17.27
CA SER A 55 -15.76 45.58 16.07
C SER A 55 -14.99 44.27 16.23
N VAL A 56 -15.70 43.15 16.13
CA VAL A 56 -15.12 41.79 16.16
C VAL A 56 -15.29 41.16 14.79
N PRO A 57 -14.21 40.86 14.06
CA PRO A 57 -14.28 40.09 12.83
C PRO A 57 -14.74 38.67 13.08
N VAL A 58 -15.81 38.26 12.39
CA VAL A 58 -16.39 36.92 12.47
C VAL A 58 -16.62 36.32 11.09
N ASP A 59 -16.64 34.99 11.01
CA ASP A 59 -17.06 34.26 9.81
C ASP A 59 -18.59 34.36 9.59
N GLU A 60 -19.08 33.72 8.52
CA GLU A 60 -20.52 33.69 8.20
C GLU A 60 -21.38 33.05 9.31
N ALA A 61 -20.81 32.14 10.11
CA ALA A 61 -21.48 31.49 11.24
C ALA A 61 -21.43 32.34 12.52
N GLY A 62 -20.68 33.45 12.54
CA GLY A 62 -20.53 34.34 13.68
C GLY A 62 -19.41 33.94 14.65
N THR A 63 -18.50 33.04 14.23
CA THR A 63 -17.30 32.62 14.97
C THR A 63 -16.17 33.62 14.72
N PRO A 64 -15.40 34.04 15.75
CA PRO A 64 -14.27 34.93 15.55
C PRO A 64 -13.22 34.36 14.58
N ILE A 65 -12.74 35.18 13.66
CA ILE A 65 -11.71 34.76 12.68
C ILE A 65 -10.36 34.64 13.40
N PRO A 66 -9.69 33.46 13.34
CA PRO A 66 -8.39 33.27 13.97
C PRO A 66 -7.34 34.31 13.56
N GLY A 67 -6.49 34.72 14.50
CA GLY A 67 -5.42 35.69 14.22
C GLY A 67 -5.87 37.15 14.06
N THR A 68 -7.18 37.44 14.15
CA THR A 68 -7.69 38.82 14.17
C THR A 68 -7.85 39.35 15.58
N ALA A 69 -7.73 40.67 15.74
CA ALA A 69 -7.96 41.36 17.00
C ALA A 69 -9.20 42.27 16.91
N PRO A 70 -10.05 42.31 17.96
CA PRO A 70 -11.11 43.29 18.04
C PRO A 70 -10.57 44.73 18.02
N THR A 71 -11.32 45.64 17.41
CA THR A 71 -10.97 47.07 17.32
C THR A 71 -12.03 47.91 18.00
N SER A 72 -11.61 48.79 18.92
CA SER A 72 -12.51 49.66 19.66
C SER A 72 -12.54 51.06 19.05
N GLU A 73 -13.74 51.57 18.82
CA GLU A 73 -14.00 52.84 18.16
C GLU A 73 -15.16 53.58 18.85
N THR A 74 -15.42 54.81 18.42
CA THR A 74 -16.61 55.58 18.83
C THR A 74 -17.32 56.13 17.59
N GLY A 75 -18.65 56.18 17.61
CA GLY A 75 -19.40 56.76 16.50
C GLY A 75 -20.83 57.11 16.85
N GLN A 76 -21.52 57.80 15.94
CA GLN A 76 -22.92 58.14 16.11
C GLN A 76 -23.79 56.90 15.90
N PRO A 77 -24.72 56.59 16.82
CA PRO A 77 -25.67 55.50 16.64
C PRO A 77 -26.33 55.53 15.26
N GLY A 78 -26.48 54.35 14.65
CA GLY A 78 -27.07 54.16 13.32
C GLY A 78 -26.16 54.52 12.14
N SER A 79 -24.96 55.04 12.37
CA SER A 79 -23.96 55.23 11.30
C SER A 79 -23.24 53.91 10.97
N PRO A 80 -22.65 53.74 9.79
CA PRO A 80 -21.84 52.55 9.49
C PRO A 80 -20.68 52.40 10.48
N VAL A 81 -20.40 51.17 10.92
CA VAL A 81 -19.19 50.91 11.70
C VAL A 81 -17.94 50.98 10.81
N VAL A 82 -16.80 51.31 11.43
CA VAL A 82 -15.49 51.09 10.81
C VAL A 82 -15.29 49.60 10.61
N ILE A 83 -15.03 49.20 9.36
CA ILE A 83 -14.81 47.80 8.95
C ILE A 83 -13.31 47.51 9.02
N PRO A 84 -12.86 46.59 9.90
CA PRO A 84 -11.47 46.17 9.95
C PRO A 84 -10.99 45.57 8.63
N THR A 85 -9.73 45.79 8.27
CA THR A 85 -9.11 45.01 7.19
C THR A 85 -8.64 43.68 7.74
N VAL A 86 -9.11 42.58 7.15
CA VAL A 86 -8.72 41.21 7.53
C VAL A 86 -8.04 40.55 6.32
N PRO A 87 -6.72 40.26 6.38
CA PRO A 87 -6.00 39.66 5.25
C PRO A 87 -6.65 38.35 4.80
N GLY A 88 -6.88 38.19 3.50
CA GLY A 88 -7.48 36.98 2.94
C GLY A 88 -8.99 36.85 3.16
N TYR A 89 -9.66 37.89 3.65
CA TYR A 89 -11.10 37.89 3.90
C TYR A 89 -11.75 39.16 3.35
N THR A 90 -12.92 39.00 2.74
CA THR A 90 -13.75 40.11 2.24
C THR A 90 -14.95 40.32 3.17
N PRO A 91 -15.18 41.55 3.68
CA PRO A 91 -16.35 41.84 4.51
C PRO A 91 -17.65 41.67 3.71
N ASP A 92 -18.72 41.23 4.37
CA ASP A 92 -20.05 41.11 3.75
C ASP A 92 -20.58 42.48 3.27
N THR A 93 -21.56 42.50 2.37
CA THR A 93 -22.17 43.76 1.93
C THR A 93 -23.15 44.31 2.97
N ASP A 94 -23.78 43.42 3.76
CA ASP A 94 -24.65 43.80 4.87
C ASP A 94 -23.83 44.00 6.15
N GLN A 95 -23.53 45.27 6.41
CA GLN A 95 -22.66 45.69 7.50
C GLN A 95 -23.47 46.27 8.66
N PRO A 96 -23.13 45.92 9.91
CA PRO A 96 -23.82 46.46 11.06
C PRO A 96 -23.59 47.97 11.20
N VAL A 97 -24.49 48.62 11.92
CA VAL A 97 -24.38 50.02 12.28
C VAL A 97 -23.91 50.18 13.73
N VAL A 98 -23.40 51.35 14.06
CA VAL A 98 -23.03 51.71 15.44
C VAL A 98 -24.26 51.56 16.35
N PRO A 99 -24.15 50.81 17.45
CA PRO A 99 -25.26 50.56 18.37
C PRO A 99 -25.67 51.84 19.11
N THR A 100 -26.90 51.88 19.60
CA THR A 100 -27.38 52.98 20.46
C THR A 100 -26.76 52.97 21.85
N ASP A 101 -26.45 51.76 22.35
CA ASP A 101 -25.74 51.54 23.60
C ASP A 101 -24.32 51.08 23.31
N ASN A 102 -23.38 51.35 24.21
CA ASN A 102 -22.01 50.86 24.06
C ASN A 102 -22.00 49.32 23.97
N GLY A 103 -21.14 48.74 23.13
CA GLY A 103 -21.12 47.28 23.02
C GLY A 103 -20.26 46.68 21.92
N GLU A 104 -20.40 45.36 21.75
CA GLU A 104 -19.73 44.61 20.72
C GLU A 104 -20.55 44.63 19.41
N VAL A 105 -19.86 44.76 18.29
CA VAL A 105 -20.44 44.66 16.96
C VAL A 105 -19.70 43.59 16.16
N LYS A 106 -20.43 42.61 15.64
CA LYS A 106 -19.86 41.54 14.83
C LYS A 106 -19.85 41.91 13.36
N VAL A 107 -18.66 41.97 12.77
CA VAL A 107 -18.47 42.25 11.34
C VAL A 107 -18.23 40.93 10.63
N LYS A 108 -19.13 40.54 9.73
CA LYS A 108 -19.04 39.25 9.01
C LYS A 108 -18.11 39.35 7.81
N TYR A 109 -17.33 38.30 7.59
CA TYR A 109 -16.46 38.15 6.43
C TYR A 109 -16.63 36.80 5.74
N LYS A 110 -16.29 36.79 4.44
CA LYS A 110 -16.13 35.58 3.62
C LYS A 110 -14.65 35.38 3.30
N PRO A 111 -14.12 34.16 3.39
CA PRO A 111 -12.75 33.89 2.99
C PRO A 111 -12.59 34.06 1.48
N ASN A 112 -11.48 34.65 1.07
CA ASN A 112 -11.16 34.88 -0.34
C ASN A 112 -10.75 33.57 -1.02
N SER A 113 -10.99 33.48 -2.34
CA SER A 113 -10.47 32.37 -3.15
C SER A 113 -8.95 32.42 -3.22
N GLN A 114 -8.33 31.27 -3.00
CA GLN A 114 -6.88 31.08 -3.05
C GLN A 114 -6.49 30.11 -4.18
N PHE A 115 -5.28 30.30 -4.72
CA PHE A 115 -4.75 29.53 -5.84
C PHE A 115 -3.40 28.92 -5.46
N GLY A 116 -3.12 27.75 -6.02
CA GLY A 116 -1.82 27.12 -5.84
C GLY A 116 -1.53 26.11 -6.92
N LYS A 117 -0.33 25.55 -6.81
CA LYS A 117 0.22 24.57 -7.72
C LYS A 117 0.92 23.46 -6.94
N VAL A 118 0.66 22.22 -7.34
CA VAL A 118 1.27 21.03 -6.75
C VAL A 118 2.28 20.45 -7.73
N SER A 119 3.54 20.36 -7.32
CA SER A 119 4.61 19.72 -8.08
C SER A 119 4.96 18.36 -7.47
N PHE A 120 5.08 17.34 -8.32
CA PHE A 120 5.48 15.98 -7.94
C PHE A 120 6.91 15.77 -8.38
N VAL A 121 7.83 15.65 -7.42
CA VAL A 121 9.27 15.65 -7.70
C VAL A 121 9.99 14.51 -6.99
N ASP A 122 11.12 14.07 -7.55
CA ASP A 122 12.03 13.20 -6.80
C ASP A 122 12.83 14.00 -5.74
N VAL A 123 13.58 13.29 -4.89
CA VAL A 123 14.48 13.89 -3.89
C VAL A 123 15.54 14.84 -4.46
N SER A 124 15.80 14.79 -5.78
CA SER A 124 16.72 15.70 -6.48
C SER A 124 16.00 16.90 -7.11
N GLY A 125 14.66 16.96 -7.03
CA GLY A 125 13.83 18.02 -7.59
C GLY A 125 13.40 17.80 -9.04
N ASN A 126 13.64 16.62 -9.63
CA ASN A 126 13.20 16.33 -11.00
C ASN A 126 11.70 16.04 -11.01
N ALA A 127 10.97 16.60 -11.98
CA ALA A 127 9.54 16.37 -12.12
C ALA A 127 9.24 14.91 -12.49
N LEU A 128 8.32 14.29 -11.73
CA LEU A 128 7.85 12.91 -11.94
C LEU A 128 6.46 12.84 -12.58
N ALA A 129 5.67 13.90 -12.46
CA ALA A 129 4.34 13.99 -13.04
C ALA A 129 4.01 15.43 -13.44
N PRO A 130 2.98 15.65 -14.30
CA PRO A 130 2.47 16.98 -14.57
C PRO A 130 2.04 17.69 -13.29
N GLU A 131 2.25 19.00 -13.26
CA GLU A 131 1.84 19.81 -12.13
C GLU A 131 0.32 20.03 -12.13
N LEU A 132 -0.28 20.07 -10.94
CA LEU A 132 -1.71 20.27 -10.77
C LEU A 132 -1.96 21.67 -10.23
N ASN A 133 -2.88 22.40 -10.88
CA ASN A 133 -3.40 23.65 -10.32
C ASN A 133 -4.51 23.31 -9.32
N VAL A 134 -4.46 23.93 -8.15
CA VAL A 134 -5.42 23.74 -7.07
C VAL A 134 -6.03 25.08 -6.66
N THR A 135 -7.25 25.02 -6.14
CA THR A 135 -7.99 26.19 -5.67
C THR A 135 -8.67 25.87 -4.36
N GLY A 136 -8.85 26.87 -3.52
CA GLY A 136 -9.58 26.75 -2.26
C GLY A 136 -9.87 28.11 -1.67
N PHE A 137 -9.95 28.18 -0.35
CA PHE A 137 -10.23 29.41 0.39
C PHE A 137 -9.14 29.67 1.43
N THR A 138 -8.97 30.93 1.82
CA THR A 138 -8.09 31.35 2.92
C THR A 138 -8.26 30.45 4.14
N ASP A 139 -7.14 30.01 4.71
CA ASP A 139 -7.05 29.12 5.88
C ASP A 139 -7.77 27.76 5.71
N GLY A 140 -8.18 27.42 4.49
CA GLY A 140 -8.82 26.16 4.13
C GLY A 140 -7.90 25.20 3.37
N HIS A 141 -8.26 23.91 3.38
CA HIS A 141 -7.66 22.91 2.49
C HIS A 141 -8.30 22.96 1.10
N PHE A 142 -7.54 22.56 0.07
CA PHE A 142 -8.10 22.23 -1.23
C PHE A 142 -8.52 20.75 -1.32
N ASP A 143 -9.34 20.42 -2.31
CA ASP A 143 -9.66 19.03 -2.66
C ASP A 143 -8.42 18.30 -3.17
N ARG A 144 -7.99 17.27 -2.43
CA ARG A 144 -6.80 16.47 -2.73
C ARG A 144 -7.08 15.26 -3.63
N THR A 145 -8.30 15.08 -4.15
CA THR A 145 -8.66 13.89 -4.92
C THR A 145 -7.72 13.65 -6.11
N ALA A 146 -7.47 14.66 -6.94
CA ALA A 146 -6.56 14.56 -8.08
C ALA A 146 -5.09 14.36 -7.65
N VAL A 147 -4.68 15.01 -6.56
CA VAL A 147 -3.34 14.85 -5.98
C VAL A 147 -3.11 13.41 -5.54
N ILE A 148 -4.04 12.83 -4.78
CA ILE A 148 -3.94 11.45 -4.29
C ILE A 148 -3.84 10.45 -5.44
N GLN A 149 -4.59 10.66 -6.53
CA GLN A 149 -4.48 9.82 -7.74
C GLN A 149 -3.10 9.92 -8.38
N GLN A 150 -2.55 11.13 -8.51
CA GLN A 150 -1.22 11.34 -9.07
C GLN A 150 -0.12 10.74 -8.18
N ILE A 151 -0.26 10.85 -6.84
CA ILE A 151 0.62 10.19 -5.87
C ILE A 151 0.63 8.68 -6.10
N GLN A 152 -0.55 8.07 -6.24
CA GLN A 152 -0.65 6.63 -6.45
C GLN A 152 -0.02 6.20 -7.79
N GLN A 153 -0.15 7.00 -8.85
CA GLN A 153 0.52 6.72 -10.13
C GLN A 153 2.04 6.71 -9.97
N VAL A 154 2.61 7.72 -9.30
CA VAL A 154 4.07 7.78 -9.06
C VAL A 154 4.54 6.62 -8.18
N ILE A 155 3.76 6.22 -7.16
CA ILE A 155 4.07 5.04 -6.34
C ILE A 155 4.12 3.76 -7.19
N ASN A 156 3.17 3.59 -8.11
CA ASN A 156 3.13 2.44 -9.02
C ASN A 156 4.30 2.41 -10.02
N GLU A 157 5.03 3.52 -10.17
CA GLU A 157 6.28 3.60 -10.96
C GLU A 157 7.53 3.30 -10.13
N ASN A 158 7.36 2.60 -9.00
CA ASN A 158 8.42 2.17 -8.09
C ASN A 158 9.10 3.34 -7.36
N TYR A 159 8.29 4.25 -6.82
CA TYR A 159 8.74 5.30 -5.91
C TYR A 159 8.07 5.17 -4.55
N ASN A 160 8.77 5.61 -3.50
CA ASN A 160 8.20 5.80 -2.17
C ASN A 160 7.90 7.28 -1.94
N LEU A 161 6.75 7.57 -1.34
CA LEU A 161 6.42 8.91 -0.85
C LEU A 161 7.32 9.27 0.33
N VAL A 162 7.99 10.42 0.23
CA VAL A 162 8.90 10.95 1.27
C VAL A 162 8.23 12.10 2.02
N GLN A 163 7.58 13.00 1.28
CA GLN A 163 6.96 14.19 1.86
C GLN A 163 5.73 14.58 1.06
N ASP A 164 4.69 15.01 1.75
CA ASP A 164 3.49 15.58 1.16
C ASP A 164 3.16 16.93 1.82
N GLN A 165 3.40 18.03 1.09
CA GLN A 165 3.08 19.39 1.54
C GLN A 165 1.62 19.78 1.27
N THR A 166 0.82 18.93 0.63
CA THR A 166 -0.58 19.24 0.31
C THR A 166 -1.52 19.10 1.50
N GLU A 167 -1.02 18.65 2.66
CA GLU A 167 -1.75 18.63 3.93
C GLU A 167 -1.80 20.01 4.63
N MET A 168 -1.14 21.03 4.08
CA MET A 168 -1.24 22.40 4.61
C MET A 168 -2.53 23.08 4.13
N VAL A 169 -2.93 24.15 4.82
CA VAL A 169 -4.00 25.06 4.36
C VAL A 169 -3.41 26.18 3.51
N PHE A 170 -4.25 26.84 2.69
CA PHE A 170 -3.82 28.06 2.02
C PHE A 170 -3.55 29.18 3.02
N ASN A 171 -2.54 30.00 2.72
CA ASN A 171 -2.31 31.25 3.45
C ASN A 171 -3.42 32.30 3.20
N ASN A 172 -3.28 33.46 3.84
CA ASN A 172 -4.20 34.57 3.80
C ASN A 172 -3.71 35.76 2.93
N ILE A 173 -2.84 35.49 1.96
CA ILE A 173 -2.26 36.51 1.08
C ILE A 173 -2.99 36.47 -0.26
N ASP A 174 -3.83 37.48 -0.50
CA ASP A 174 -4.60 37.56 -1.75
C ASP A 174 -3.71 37.67 -2.99
N GLY A 175 -4.02 36.86 -4.00
CA GLY A 175 -3.28 36.83 -5.26
C GLY A 175 -1.96 36.07 -5.20
N ASP A 176 -1.59 35.51 -4.05
CA ASP A 176 -0.45 34.60 -3.96
C ASP A 176 -0.79 33.26 -4.63
N ASN A 177 0.13 32.77 -5.46
CA ASN A 177 0.00 31.47 -6.12
C ASN A 177 0.92 30.48 -5.41
N GLN A 178 0.36 29.80 -4.42
CA GLN A 178 1.14 29.00 -3.48
C GLN A 178 1.71 27.74 -4.12
N GLU A 179 2.97 27.42 -3.82
CA GLU A 179 3.62 26.20 -4.30
C GLU A 179 3.62 25.11 -3.23
N PHE A 180 3.06 23.95 -3.56
CA PHE A 180 3.10 22.75 -2.73
C PHE A 180 3.94 21.68 -3.44
N LYS A 181 4.79 20.97 -2.68
CA LYS A 181 5.60 19.88 -3.21
C LYS A 181 5.24 18.53 -2.60
N VAL A 182 5.13 17.54 -3.47
CA VAL A 182 5.11 16.13 -3.10
C VAL A 182 6.44 15.52 -3.54
N VAL A 183 7.20 15.00 -2.58
CA VAL A 183 8.57 14.52 -2.80
C VAL A 183 8.60 12.99 -2.70
N PHE A 184 9.27 12.36 -3.65
CA PHE A 184 9.40 10.91 -3.74
C PHE A 184 10.87 10.46 -3.79
N SER A 185 11.13 9.24 -3.33
CA SER A 185 12.41 8.57 -3.52
C SER A 185 12.24 7.33 -4.41
N LYS A 186 13.07 7.19 -5.43
CA LYS A 186 13.04 6.01 -6.30
C LYS A 186 13.44 4.75 -5.53
N LEU A 187 12.68 3.66 -5.70
CA LEU A 187 13.07 2.36 -5.16
C LEU A 187 14.33 1.89 -5.86
N ASN A 188 15.30 1.44 -5.07
CA ASN A 188 16.51 0.82 -5.57
C ASN A 188 16.31 -0.70 -5.61
N HIS A 189 16.96 -1.34 -6.58
CA HIS A 189 17.03 -2.80 -6.59
C HIS A 189 17.79 -3.28 -5.35
N ALA A 190 17.16 -4.17 -4.59
CA ALA A 190 17.81 -4.89 -3.52
C ALA A 190 18.66 -6.01 -4.13
N GLN A 191 19.88 -6.17 -3.65
CA GLN A 191 20.66 -7.39 -3.90
C GLN A 191 20.38 -8.39 -2.79
N PHE A 192 20.11 -9.63 -3.18
CA PHE A 192 19.86 -10.73 -2.25
C PHE A 192 20.33 -12.05 -2.87
N THR A 193 20.28 -13.11 -2.09
CA THR A 193 20.75 -14.45 -2.43
C THR A 193 19.64 -15.45 -2.19
N LEU A 194 19.50 -16.36 -3.15
CA LEU A 194 18.64 -17.53 -3.02
C LEU A 194 19.51 -18.70 -2.57
N ILE A 195 19.08 -19.40 -1.52
CA ILE A 195 19.78 -20.55 -0.94
C ILE A 195 18.88 -21.77 -1.13
N PRO A 196 19.11 -22.59 -2.17
CA PRO A 196 18.35 -23.82 -2.39
C PRO A 196 18.78 -24.90 -1.39
N THR A 197 17.82 -25.47 -0.67
CA THR A 197 18.06 -26.53 0.32
C THR A 197 17.09 -27.69 0.15
N LEU A 198 17.47 -28.87 0.62
CA LEU A 198 16.57 -30.01 0.83
C LEU A 198 15.74 -29.82 2.11
N PRO A 199 14.70 -30.65 2.38
CA PRO A 199 13.85 -30.52 3.56
C PRO A 199 14.59 -30.70 4.89
N ASP A 200 15.73 -31.38 4.88
CA ASP A 200 16.61 -31.55 6.04
C ASP A 200 17.59 -30.37 6.24
N GLY A 201 17.56 -29.38 5.36
CA GLY A 201 18.43 -28.20 5.38
C GLY A 201 19.78 -28.37 4.68
N SER A 202 20.09 -29.55 4.13
CA SER A 202 21.30 -29.76 3.34
C SER A 202 21.24 -29.07 1.97
N SER A 203 22.39 -28.85 1.34
CA SER A 203 22.48 -28.28 -0.01
C SER A 203 21.93 -29.24 -1.06
N VAL A 204 21.30 -28.70 -2.11
CA VAL A 204 20.88 -29.51 -3.27
C VAL A 204 22.13 -30.06 -3.99
N PRO A 205 22.26 -31.39 -4.18
CA PRO A 205 23.40 -32.01 -4.85
C PRO A 205 23.65 -31.45 -6.25
N ASN A 206 24.93 -31.26 -6.60
CA ASN A 206 25.38 -30.78 -7.92
C ASN A 206 24.83 -29.40 -8.33
N TYR A 207 24.36 -28.59 -7.37
CA TYR A 207 23.90 -27.22 -7.59
C TYR A 207 24.66 -26.22 -6.71
N PRO A 208 24.87 -24.96 -7.13
CA PRO A 208 25.51 -23.93 -6.28
C PRO A 208 24.81 -23.74 -4.93
N GLU A 209 25.57 -23.54 -3.86
CA GLU A 209 25.02 -23.31 -2.51
C GLU A 209 24.15 -22.04 -2.43
N SER A 210 24.41 -21.06 -3.29
CA SER A 210 23.58 -19.86 -3.41
C SER A 210 23.68 -19.20 -4.78
N VAL A 211 22.66 -18.42 -5.13
CA VAL A 211 22.58 -17.62 -6.35
C VAL A 211 22.27 -16.18 -5.98
N SER A 212 23.08 -15.22 -6.45
CA SER A 212 22.83 -13.79 -6.25
C SER A 212 21.81 -13.29 -7.27
N VAL A 213 20.81 -12.55 -6.80
CA VAL A 213 19.72 -11.99 -7.59
C VAL A 213 19.48 -10.54 -7.19
N THR A 214 18.97 -9.74 -8.12
CA THR A 214 18.56 -8.37 -7.87
C THR A 214 17.11 -8.17 -8.29
N GLY A 215 16.35 -7.41 -7.53
CA GLY A 215 14.96 -7.07 -7.86
C GLY A 215 14.46 -5.89 -7.03
N LEU A 216 13.29 -5.36 -7.36
CA LEU A 216 12.67 -4.31 -6.54
C LEU A 216 12.01 -4.94 -5.30
N PRO A 217 12.11 -4.34 -4.11
CA PRO A 217 11.46 -4.90 -2.92
C PRO A 217 9.96 -5.18 -3.15
N GLY A 218 9.52 -6.39 -2.80
CA GLY A 218 8.13 -6.85 -3.02
C GLY A 218 7.84 -7.41 -4.42
N GLU A 219 8.78 -7.33 -5.38
CA GLU A 219 8.67 -8.02 -6.66
C GLU A 219 8.72 -9.55 -6.47
N LYS A 220 7.95 -10.30 -7.28
CA LYS A 220 8.00 -11.76 -7.29
C LYS A 220 9.09 -12.25 -8.24
N ILE A 221 10.04 -13.01 -7.72
CA ILE A 221 11.08 -13.66 -8.51
C ILE A 221 10.85 -15.17 -8.48
N SER A 222 10.96 -15.83 -9.63
CA SER A 222 10.86 -17.28 -9.74
C SER A 222 11.99 -17.99 -9.00
N ALA A 223 11.68 -19.10 -8.35
CA ALA A 223 12.68 -20.00 -7.82
C ALA A 223 13.55 -20.54 -8.97
N PRO A 224 14.85 -20.79 -8.72
CA PRO A 224 15.71 -21.42 -9.71
C PRO A 224 15.12 -22.74 -10.20
N ASP A 225 15.20 -22.97 -11.50
CA ASP A 225 14.91 -24.27 -12.07
C ASP A 225 16.10 -25.20 -11.85
N ILE A 226 15.88 -26.33 -11.18
CA ILE A 226 16.93 -27.28 -10.80
C ILE A 226 16.53 -28.67 -11.32
N PRO A 227 17.27 -29.25 -12.30
CA PRO A 227 16.96 -30.57 -12.84
C PRO A 227 16.84 -31.65 -11.76
N GLY A 228 15.80 -32.47 -11.83
CA GLY A 228 15.51 -33.51 -10.84
C GLY A 228 15.02 -32.99 -9.48
N TYR A 229 14.71 -31.70 -9.36
CA TYR A 229 14.20 -31.12 -8.11
C TYR A 229 13.04 -30.15 -8.36
N THR A 230 11.99 -30.27 -7.56
CA THR A 230 10.85 -29.34 -7.59
C THR A 230 10.92 -28.38 -6.41
N ALA A 231 10.89 -27.08 -6.69
CA ALA A 231 10.79 -26.05 -5.64
C ALA A 231 9.44 -26.16 -4.92
N LYS A 232 9.45 -26.18 -3.58
CA LYS A 232 8.22 -26.17 -2.77
C LYS A 232 7.45 -24.86 -2.93
N THR A 233 8.16 -23.76 -3.14
CA THR A 233 7.60 -22.43 -3.44
C THR A 233 8.17 -21.96 -4.79
N PRO A 234 7.35 -21.86 -5.84
CA PRO A 234 7.85 -21.55 -7.19
C PRO A 234 8.29 -20.09 -7.37
N SER A 235 7.95 -19.22 -6.42
CA SER A 235 8.44 -17.84 -6.39
C SER A 235 8.56 -17.31 -4.96
N VAL A 236 9.39 -16.29 -4.80
CA VAL A 236 9.61 -15.58 -3.54
C VAL A 236 9.54 -14.07 -3.77
N ASP A 237 9.17 -13.31 -2.74
CA ASP A 237 9.21 -11.86 -2.80
C ASP A 237 10.66 -11.37 -2.59
N VAL A 238 11.06 -10.35 -3.33
CA VAL A 238 12.32 -9.64 -3.08
C VAL A 238 12.26 -9.02 -1.67
N PRO A 239 13.21 -9.34 -0.79
CA PRO A 239 13.17 -8.90 0.60
C PRO A 239 13.51 -7.41 0.74
N THR A 240 12.96 -6.78 1.79
CA THR A 240 13.26 -5.38 2.14
C THR A 240 14.46 -5.24 3.07
N THR A 241 14.79 -6.28 3.87
CA THR A 241 15.72 -6.17 5.00
C THR A 241 16.65 -7.37 5.21
N ASN A 242 16.45 -8.49 4.50
CA ASN A 242 17.29 -9.69 4.62
C ASN A 242 17.87 -10.08 3.25
N PRO A 243 19.20 -10.13 3.08
CA PRO A 243 19.79 -10.52 1.81
C PRO A 243 19.70 -12.01 1.52
N ASN A 244 19.21 -12.89 2.41
CA ASN A 244 19.21 -14.33 2.19
C ASN A 244 17.80 -14.92 2.24
N VAL A 245 17.40 -15.61 1.17
CA VAL A 245 16.10 -16.28 1.04
C VAL A 245 16.33 -17.77 0.82
N VAL A 246 15.87 -18.60 1.76
CA VAL A 246 15.97 -20.06 1.65
C VAL A 246 14.78 -20.58 0.83
N ILE A 247 15.08 -21.40 -0.18
CA ILE A 247 14.06 -22.08 -1.00
C ILE A 247 14.24 -23.57 -0.81
N THR A 248 13.20 -24.24 -0.30
CA THR A 248 13.23 -25.69 -0.11
C THR A 248 12.83 -26.41 -1.40
N TYR A 249 13.60 -27.41 -1.79
CA TYR A 249 13.36 -28.28 -2.93
C TYR A 249 13.08 -29.71 -2.47
N THR A 250 12.22 -30.40 -3.23
CA THR A 250 11.98 -31.83 -3.08
C THR A 250 12.60 -32.55 -4.27
N PRO A 251 13.40 -33.61 -4.07
CA PRO A 251 13.89 -34.42 -5.18
C PRO A 251 12.73 -35.06 -5.92
N ASN A 252 12.81 -35.08 -7.25
CA ASN A 252 11.83 -35.73 -8.10
C ASN A 252 12.10 -37.23 -8.12
N THR A 253 11.04 -38.03 -8.15
CA THR A 253 11.13 -39.49 -8.32
C THR A 253 11.58 -39.81 -9.74
N GLN A 254 12.75 -40.41 -9.85
CA GLN A 254 13.32 -40.94 -11.09
C GLN A 254 13.01 -42.42 -11.23
N LYS A 255 13.15 -42.92 -12.45
CA LYS A 255 12.87 -44.32 -12.80
C LYS A 255 14.07 -44.94 -13.50
N ALA A 256 14.29 -46.22 -13.26
CA ALA A 256 15.30 -47.00 -13.95
C ALA A 256 14.77 -48.38 -14.32
N THR A 257 15.18 -48.87 -15.47
CA THR A 257 14.96 -50.22 -15.95
C THR A 257 16.27 -50.99 -15.92
N ILE A 258 16.22 -52.20 -15.35
CA ILE A 258 17.36 -53.09 -15.19
C ILE A 258 17.15 -54.32 -16.07
N HIS A 259 18.03 -54.48 -17.06
CA HIS A 259 18.08 -55.64 -17.94
C HIS A 259 19.01 -56.72 -17.37
N PHE A 260 18.60 -57.98 -17.45
CA PHE A 260 19.41 -59.13 -17.02
C PHE A 260 19.77 -59.97 -18.26
N VAL A 261 21.05 -60.00 -18.63
CA VAL A 261 21.49 -60.64 -19.88
C VAL A 261 22.65 -61.63 -19.68
N ASP A 262 22.75 -62.64 -20.54
CA ASP A 262 23.91 -63.53 -20.63
C ASP A 262 25.09 -62.89 -21.39
N ASP A 263 26.19 -63.64 -21.51
CA ASP A 263 27.41 -63.26 -22.24
C ASP A 263 27.20 -63.13 -23.77
N LYS A 264 26.05 -63.56 -24.27
CA LYS A 264 25.61 -63.43 -25.66
C LYS A 264 24.57 -62.32 -25.85
N GLY A 265 24.18 -61.63 -24.78
CA GLY A 265 23.18 -60.56 -24.79
C GLY A 265 21.72 -61.05 -24.77
N ASN A 266 21.47 -62.35 -24.53
CA ASN A 266 20.10 -62.85 -24.38
C ASN A 266 19.57 -62.52 -23.00
N SER A 267 18.29 -62.17 -22.89
CA SER A 267 17.62 -61.98 -21.61
C SER A 267 17.57 -63.30 -20.82
N VAL A 268 18.00 -63.24 -19.56
CA VAL A 268 17.99 -64.38 -18.61
C VAL A 268 17.01 -64.20 -17.45
N ALA A 269 16.40 -63.01 -17.35
CA ALA A 269 15.27 -62.72 -16.47
C ALA A 269 14.47 -61.54 -17.03
N ASN A 270 13.24 -61.37 -16.53
CA ASN A 270 12.43 -60.21 -16.83
C ASN A 270 13.12 -58.93 -16.35
N ASP A 271 12.91 -57.85 -17.10
CA ASP A 271 13.38 -56.53 -16.71
C ASP A 271 12.77 -56.12 -15.36
N LEU A 272 13.58 -55.45 -14.55
CA LEU A 272 13.16 -54.91 -13.27
C LEU A 272 13.08 -53.39 -13.36
N HIS A 273 11.92 -52.84 -13.04
CA HIS A 273 11.73 -51.40 -12.94
C HIS A 273 11.84 -50.97 -11.47
N ILE A 274 12.67 -49.96 -11.22
CA ILE A 274 12.88 -49.39 -9.89
C ILE A 274 12.67 -47.88 -9.93
N GLU A 275 12.28 -47.31 -8.80
CA GLU A 275 12.10 -45.87 -8.62
C GLU A 275 12.95 -45.39 -7.44
N GLY A 276 13.37 -44.15 -7.49
CA GLY A 276 14.08 -43.52 -6.38
C GLY A 276 14.25 -42.03 -6.59
N ASP A 277 14.63 -41.33 -5.53
CA ASP A 277 14.78 -39.88 -5.56
C ASP A 277 15.98 -39.47 -6.43
N SER A 278 15.89 -38.34 -7.11
CA SER A 278 16.99 -37.77 -7.88
C SER A 278 18.28 -37.69 -7.07
N ASN A 279 19.39 -38.09 -7.70
CA ASN A 279 20.69 -38.28 -7.06
C ASN A 279 20.68 -39.21 -5.84
N SER A 280 19.70 -40.07 -5.59
CA SER A 280 19.83 -41.13 -4.58
C SER A 280 20.60 -42.33 -5.15
N THR A 281 21.23 -43.14 -4.29
CA THR A 281 21.94 -44.36 -4.74
C THR A 281 20.95 -45.41 -5.22
N LEU A 282 21.25 -46.10 -6.32
CA LEU A 282 20.53 -47.33 -6.66
C LEU A 282 20.87 -48.40 -5.62
N ALA A 283 19.91 -48.80 -4.80
CA ALA A 283 20.21 -49.68 -3.69
C ALA A 283 20.40 -51.12 -4.20
N ARG A 284 21.50 -51.76 -3.78
CA ARG A 284 21.78 -53.15 -4.16
C ARG A 284 20.68 -54.12 -3.72
N SER A 285 19.96 -53.79 -2.65
CA SER A 285 18.80 -54.54 -2.18
C SER A 285 17.73 -54.70 -3.26
N ASP A 286 17.57 -53.71 -4.12
CA ASP A 286 16.46 -53.64 -5.07
C ASP A 286 16.61 -54.71 -6.17
N VAL A 287 17.85 -55.04 -6.52
CA VAL A 287 18.17 -56.05 -7.56
C VAL A 287 18.51 -57.43 -7.01
N ASN A 288 18.81 -57.57 -5.72
CA ASN A 288 19.35 -58.81 -5.15
C ASN A 288 18.45 -60.03 -5.34
N GLY A 289 17.12 -59.87 -5.22
CA GLY A 289 16.18 -60.97 -5.41
C GLY A 289 16.20 -61.51 -6.84
N ALA A 290 16.20 -60.61 -7.83
CA ALA A 290 16.28 -60.96 -9.25
C ALA A 290 17.63 -61.60 -9.59
N ILE A 291 18.74 -61.03 -9.10
CA ILE A 291 20.08 -61.61 -9.26
C ILE A 291 20.11 -63.03 -8.69
N GLN A 292 19.59 -63.25 -7.48
CA GLN A 292 19.63 -64.56 -6.84
C GLN A 292 18.80 -65.60 -7.60
N ALA A 293 17.67 -65.20 -8.20
CA ALA A 293 16.89 -66.08 -9.07
C ALA A 293 17.69 -66.55 -10.29
N VAL A 294 18.43 -65.64 -10.94
CA VAL A 294 19.29 -65.97 -12.09
C VAL A 294 20.46 -66.87 -11.67
N LEU A 295 21.07 -66.60 -10.51
CA LEU A 295 22.14 -67.47 -9.97
C LEU A 295 21.64 -68.91 -9.71
N ASN A 296 20.39 -69.06 -9.25
CA ASN A 296 19.78 -70.37 -9.02
C ASN A 296 19.43 -71.10 -10.33
N ASP A 297 19.40 -70.41 -11.47
CA ASP A 297 19.17 -70.98 -12.80
C ASP A 297 20.48 -71.36 -13.53
N ASN A 298 21.52 -71.73 -12.76
CA ASN A 298 22.83 -72.12 -13.26
C ASN A 298 23.59 -71.03 -14.03
N TYR A 299 23.56 -69.79 -13.55
CA TYR A 299 24.40 -68.70 -14.05
C TYR A 299 25.33 -68.17 -12.96
N ASN A 300 26.44 -67.54 -13.38
CA ASN A 300 27.32 -66.74 -12.52
C ASN A 300 27.17 -65.25 -12.83
N LEU A 301 27.16 -64.39 -11.81
CA LEU A 301 27.15 -62.94 -11.97
C LEU A 301 28.49 -62.45 -12.53
N VAL A 302 28.45 -61.70 -13.63
CA VAL A 302 29.64 -61.12 -14.28
C VAL A 302 29.77 -59.65 -13.92
N SER A 303 28.70 -58.86 -14.04
CA SER A 303 28.74 -57.44 -13.70
C SER A 303 27.43 -56.95 -13.09
N ASN A 304 27.54 -56.01 -12.14
CA ASN A 304 26.41 -55.31 -11.56
C ASN A 304 26.75 -53.82 -11.40
N PRO A 305 26.39 -52.96 -12.38
CA PRO A 305 26.70 -51.54 -12.34
C PRO A 305 25.83 -50.76 -11.34
N THR A 306 24.69 -51.32 -10.89
CA THR A 306 23.75 -50.62 -9.99
C THR A 306 24.39 -50.24 -8.64
N ALA A 307 25.39 -51.01 -8.19
CA ALA A 307 26.04 -50.78 -6.89
C ALA A 307 26.83 -49.47 -6.78
N THR A 308 27.18 -48.84 -7.91
CA THR A 308 27.95 -47.58 -7.94
C THR A 308 27.19 -46.43 -8.58
N ASN A 309 25.99 -46.68 -9.12
CA ASN A 309 25.20 -45.70 -9.85
C ASN A 309 24.18 -45.00 -8.95
N ARG A 310 23.69 -43.86 -9.44
CA ARG A 310 22.68 -43.04 -8.79
C ARG A 310 21.56 -42.76 -9.78
N PHE A 311 20.36 -42.53 -9.26
CA PHE A 311 19.28 -41.96 -10.04
C PHE A 311 19.74 -40.60 -10.58
N ASP A 312 19.44 -40.31 -11.84
CA ASP A 312 19.84 -39.06 -12.47
C ASP A 312 18.92 -37.91 -12.05
N GLN A 313 18.74 -36.94 -12.94
CA GLN A 313 18.01 -35.70 -12.73
C GLN A 313 17.11 -35.40 -13.93
N ASN A 314 16.85 -36.41 -14.77
CA ASN A 314 16.14 -36.24 -16.03
C ASN A 314 14.71 -36.77 -15.90
N ASP A 315 13.80 -35.86 -15.54
CA ASP A 315 12.39 -36.22 -15.35
C ASP A 315 11.69 -36.71 -16.64
N ASP A 316 12.28 -36.47 -17.80
CA ASP A 316 11.71 -36.81 -19.11
C ASP A 316 12.15 -38.20 -19.63
N ALA A 317 13.10 -38.88 -18.99
CA ALA A 317 13.57 -40.19 -19.46
C ALA A 317 14.00 -41.13 -18.33
N ASP A 318 13.59 -42.39 -18.45
CA ASP A 318 14.02 -43.46 -17.55
C ASP A 318 15.47 -43.86 -17.84
N GLN A 319 16.20 -44.24 -16.79
CA GLN A 319 17.57 -44.75 -16.91
C GLN A 319 17.59 -46.23 -17.30
N GLU A 320 18.61 -46.64 -18.03
CA GLU A 320 18.79 -48.03 -18.43
C GLU A 320 20.10 -48.60 -17.87
N PHE A 321 20.00 -49.76 -17.22
CA PHE A 321 21.17 -50.49 -16.70
C PHE A 321 21.14 -51.95 -17.13
N THR A 322 22.31 -52.55 -17.31
CA THR A 322 22.45 -53.97 -17.68
C THR A 322 23.28 -54.71 -16.64
N ILE A 323 22.72 -55.78 -16.09
CA ILE A 323 23.40 -56.75 -15.24
C ILE A 323 23.71 -57.97 -16.11
N SER A 324 24.99 -58.34 -16.18
CA SER A 324 25.44 -59.45 -17.04
C SER A 324 25.80 -60.70 -16.26
N PHE A 325 25.53 -61.85 -16.88
CA PHE A 325 25.77 -63.19 -16.34
C PHE A 325 26.51 -64.07 -17.35
N SER A 326 27.14 -65.14 -16.86
CA SER A 326 27.71 -66.21 -17.69
C SER A 326 27.07 -67.54 -17.32
N LYS A 327 26.59 -68.30 -18.30
CA LYS A 327 25.98 -69.61 -18.05
C LYS A 327 27.04 -70.58 -17.49
N LEU A 328 26.70 -71.29 -16.40
CA LEU A 328 27.55 -72.36 -15.89
C LEU A 328 27.60 -73.50 -16.92
N PRO A 329 28.75 -74.18 -17.06
CA PRO A 329 28.81 -75.37 -17.89
C PRO A 329 27.82 -76.40 -17.34
N ASP A 330 27.14 -77.12 -18.23
CA ASP A 330 26.29 -78.24 -17.83
C ASP A 330 27.16 -79.19 -17.00
N ALA A 331 26.73 -79.45 -15.77
CA ALA A 331 27.41 -80.41 -14.91
C ALA A 331 27.19 -81.79 -15.53
N GLY A 332 28.14 -82.22 -16.36
CA GLY A 332 28.20 -83.58 -16.88
C GLY A 332 28.40 -84.52 -15.70
N TYR A 333 27.32 -85.08 -15.18
CA TYR A 333 27.40 -86.20 -14.26
C TYR A 333 27.33 -87.48 -15.08
N THR A 334 28.37 -88.31 -14.96
CA THR A 334 28.30 -89.70 -15.38
C THR A 334 27.70 -90.50 -14.22
N SER A 335 26.48 -90.97 -14.41
CA SER A 335 25.87 -91.95 -13.53
C SER A 335 26.45 -93.34 -13.88
N VAL A 336 27.09 -93.98 -12.89
CA VAL A 336 27.52 -95.38 -13.02
C VAL A 336 26.50 -96.23 -12.26
N PRO A 337 25.73 -97.10 -12.94
CA PRO A 337 24.83 -98.01 -12.25
C PRO A 337 25.63 -98.94 -11.33
N VAL A 338 25.29 -98.95 -10.05
CA VAL A 338 25.92 -99.80 -9.05
C VAL A 338 24.90 -100.76 -8.43
N ASP A 339 25.37 -101.93 -7.98
CA ASP A 339 24.56 -102.89 -7.23
C ASP A 339 24.25 -102.41 -5.79
N GLU A 340 23.48 -103.18 -5.02
CA GLU A 340 23.16 -102.86 -3.62
C GLU A 340 24.39 -102.74 -2.70
N ALA A 341 25.55 -103.22 -3.13
CA ALA A 341 26.83 -103.12 -2.41
C ALA A 341 27.71 -101.95 -2.92
N GLY A 342 27.25 -101.20 -3.92
CA GLY A 342 27.96 -100.06 -4.49
C GLY A 342 28.99 -100.41 -5.59
N ASN A 343 28.99 -101.64 -6.11
CA ASN A 343 29.89 -102.04 -7.20
C ASN A 343 29.29 -101.74 -8.57
N PRO A 344 30.09 -101.29 -9.57
CA PRO A 344 29.61 -101.07 -10.94
C PRO A 344 28.99 -102.34 -11.56
N ILE A 345 27.78 -102.22 -12.12
CA ILE A 345 27.06 -103.35 -12.74
C ILE A 345 27.71 -103.68 -14.11
N PRO A 346 28.26 -104.89 -14.30
CA PRO A 346 28.88 -105.28 -15.57
C PRO A 346 27.89 -105.23 -16.75
N GLY A 347 28.30 -104.62 -17.85
CA GLY A 347 27.48 -104.49 -19.07
C GLY A 347 26.61 -103.23 -19.16
N THR A 348 26.62 -102.37 -18.14
CA THR A 348 26.03 -101.03 -18.21
C THR A 348 27.05 -100.00 -18.67
N THR A 349 26.62 -99.04 -19.49
CA THR A 349 27.46 -97.91 -19.90
C THR A 349 27.17 -96.74 -18.98
N PRO A 350 28.19 -96.02 -18.46
CA PRO A 350 27.95 -94.77 -17.75
C PRO A 350 27.17 -93.82 -18.68
N THR A 351 26.09 -93.24 -18.17
CA THR A 351 25.32 -92.20 -18.88
C THR A 351 25.48 -90.87 -18.20
#